data_AF-A0AB39KMN3-F1
#
_entry.id   AF-A0AB39KMN3-F1
#
_cell.length_a   1.000
_cell.length_b   1.000
_cell.length_c   1.000
_cell.angle_alpha   90.00
_cell.angle_beta   90.00
_cell.angle_gamma   90.00
#
_symmetry.space_group_name_H-M   'P 1'
#
loop_
_entity.id
_entity.type
_entity.pdbx_description
1 polymer ?
#
loop_
_entity_poly.entity_id
_entity_poly.type
_entity_poly.pdbx_seq_one_letter_code
_entity_poly.pdbx_strand_id
1 'polypeptide(L)' 'MCNQSTKLEFGTLSAHWGYGSKHDGERYELQLCEKCFFYALATLRKGRADEFVFDENFDPSTLEGLGLK' A
#
# COMPACT_ATOMS: atom_id res chain seq x y z
N MET A 1 18.10 -0.39 3.17
CA MET A 1 17.17 -0.95 4.17
C MET A 1 17.33 -0.13 5.44
N CYS A 2 16.26 0.51 5.92
CA CYS A 2 16.32 1.44 7.05
C CYS A 2 16.77 0.70 8.32
N ASN A 3 18.07 0.74 8.61
CA ASN A 3 18.70 0.05 9.72
C ASN A 3 18.68 0.90 11.00
N GLN A 4 17.52 1.41 11.38
CA GLN A 4 17.39 2.16 12.62
C GLN A 4 16.21 1.61 13.41
N SER A 5 16.57 0.69 14.33
CA SER A 5 15.85 0.35 15.56
C SER A 5 14.56 1.14 15.75
N THR A 6 13.45 0.59 15.26
CA THR A 6 12.12 1.23 15.11
C THR A 6 11.37 1.38 16.44
N LYS A 7 12.03 1.98 17.45
CA LYS A 7 11.35 2.45 18.68
C LYS A 7 10.72 3.85 18.51
N LEU A 8 10.78 4.45 17.33
CA LEU A 8 10.53 5.88 17.06
C LEU A 8 9.36 6.13 16.08
N GLU A 9 8.30 5.32 16.11
CA GLU A 9 7.15 5.39 15.18
C GLU A 9 7.42 4.82 13.78
N PHE A 10 6.47 4.03 13.28
CA PHE A 10 6.54 3.34 11.99
C PHE A 10 5.12 3.06 11.47
N GLY A 11 4.98 2.93 10.14
CA GLY A 11 3.79 2.40 9.51
C GLY A 11 3.95 0.90 9.21
N THR A 12 2.84 0.15 9.20
CA THR A 12 2.86 -1.28 8.90
C THR A 12 2.17 -1.56 7.57
N LEU A 13 2.89 -2.22 6.65
CA LEU A 13 2.30 -2.84 5.47
C LEU A 13 2.17 -4.34 5.73
N SER A 14 0.94 -4.83 5.79
CA SER A 14 0.67 -6.24 6.06
C SER A 14 -0.20 -6.85 4.98
N ALA A 15 -0.06 -8.16 4.81
CA ALA A 15 -0.89 -8.92 3.90
C ALA A 15 -1.07 -10.34 4.41
N HIS A 16 -2.28 -10.86 4.22
CA HIS A 16 -2.71 -12.17 4.67
C HIS A 16 -3.63 -12.75 3.61
N TRP A 17 -3.20 -13.85 2.99
CA TRP A 17 -3.96 -14.50 1.94
C TRP A 17 -4.57 -15.77 2.49
N GLY A 18 -5.87 -15.90 2.27
CA GLY A 18 -6.63 -17.09 2.62
C GLY A 18 -6.69 -18.11 1.48
N TYR A 19 -7.39 -19.18 1.80
CA TYR A 19 -7.55 -20.36 0.96
C TYR A 19 -8.01 -20.00 -0.46
N GLY A 20 -7.30 -20.52 -1.46
CA GLY A 20 -7.57 -20.28 -2.88
C GLY A 20 -6.76 -19.15 -3.53
N SER A 21 -5.94 -18.42 -2.77
CA SER A 21 -4.93 -17.52 -3.32
C SER A 21 -3.72 -18.29 -3.84
N LYS A 22 -3.02 -17.73 -4.84
CA LYS A 22 -1.69 -18.22 -5.25
C LYS A 22 -0.69 -18.19 -4.08
N HIS A 23 -0.91 -17.29 -3.14
CA HIS A 23 -0.10 -17.10 -1.94
C HIS A 23 -0.81 -17.61 -0.67
N ASP A 24 -1.67 -18.62 -0.79
CA ASP A 24 -2.44 -19.17 0.33
C ASP A 24 -1.55 -19.52 1.53
N GLY A 25 -1.96 -19.06 2.71
CA GLY A 25 -1.25 -19.27 3.97
C GLY A 25 -0.03 -18.35 4.18
N GLU A 26 0.35 -17.56 3.18
CA GLU A 26 1.44 -16.59 3.34
C GLU A 26 0.97 -15.37 4.15
N ARG A 27 1.85 -14.88 5.01
CA ARG A 27 1.65 -13.67 5.78
C ARG A 27 2.91 -12.81 5.71
N TYR A 28 2.73 -11.55 5.32
CA TYR A 28 3.81 -10.57 5.34
C TYR A 28 3.45 -9.44 6.29
N GLU A 29 4.47 -8.96 7.00
CA GLU A 29 4.39 -7.75 7.80
C GLU A 29 5.72 -6.99 7.65
N LEU A 30 5.64 -5.77 7.12
CA LEU A 30 6.78 -4.90 6.94
C LEU A 30 6.55 -3.62 7.73
N GLN A 31 7.49 -3.32 8.63
CA GLN A 31 7.55 -2.04 9.32
C GLN A 31 8.35 -1.05 8.46
N LEU A 32 7.70 0.05 8.10
CA LEU A 32 8.26 1.10 7.26
C LEU A 32 8.42 2.35 8.12
N CYS A 33 9.60 3.00 8.07
CA CYS A 33 9.71 4.37 8.58
C CYS A 33 8.81 5.30 7.77
N GLU A 34 8.50 6.49 8.31
CA GLU A 34 7.58 7.46 7.67
C GLU A 34 7.90 7.70 6.20
N LYS A 35 9.18 7.96 5.87
CA LYS A 35 9.62 8.18 4.48
C LYS A 35 9.30 6.99 3.56
N CYS A 36 9.59 5.77 4.00
CA CYS A 36 9.33 4.57 3.23
C CYS A 36 7.83 4.29 3.11
N PHE A 37 7.06 4.60 4.15
CA PHE A 37 5.62 4.45 4.16
C PHE A 37 4.96 5.38 3.12
N PHE A 38 5.28 6.67 3.13
CA PHE A 38 4.72 7.62 2.16
C PHE A 38 5.20 7.35 0.73
N TYR A 39 6.43 6.87 0.55
CA TYR A 39 6.90 6.44 -0.77
C TYR A 39 6.11 5.24 -1.30
N ALA A 40 5.89 4.21 -0.47
CA ALA A 40 5.07 3.06 -0.83
C ALA A 40 3.63 3.48 -1.14
N LEU A 41 3.04 4.36 -0.31
CA LEU A 41 1.70 4.90 -0.52
C LEU A 41 1.58 5.65 -1.85
N ALA A 42 2.53 6.53 -2.16
CA ALA A 42 2.55 7.28 -3.43
C ALA A 42 2.67 6.33 -4.64
N THR A 43 3.52 5.31 -4.53
CA THR A 43 3.73 4.31 -5.59
C THR A 43 2.47 3.47 -5.82
N LEU A 44 1.81 3.00 -4.74
CA LEU A 44 0.56 2.24 -4.82
C LEU A 44 -0.61 3.09 -5.33
N ARG A 45 -0.63 4.39 -5.03
CA ARG A 45 -1.61 5.33 -5.59
C ARG A 45 -1.39 5.55 -7.07
N LYS A 46 -0.14 5.77 -7.48
CA LYS A 46 0.21 5.93 -8.89
C LYS A 46 -0.05 4.66 -9.70
N GLY A 47 0.31 3.49 -9.18
CA GLY A 47 0.04 2.20 -9.85
C GLY A 47 -1.46 1.97 -10.06
N ARG A 48 -2.30 2.32 -9.08
CA ARG A 48 -3.76 2.30 -9.25
C ARG A 48 -4.22 3.36 -10.25
N ALA A 49 -3.73 4.60 -10.16
CA ALA A 49 -4.09 5.64 -11.11
C ALA A 49 -3.69 5.30 -12.56
N ASP A 50 -2.52 4.71 -12.80
CA ASP A 50 -2.08 4.24 -14.12
C ASP A 50 -3.00 3.11 -14.66
N GLU A 51 -3.59 2.28 -13.79
CA GLU A 51 -4.62 1.29 -14.17
C GLU A 51 -5.94 1.97 -14.59
N PHE A 52 -6.29 3.12 -14.02
CA PHE A 52 -7.50 3.89 -14.35
C PHE A 52 -7.32 4.99 -15.40
N VAL A 53 -6.09 5.39 -15.75
CA VAL A 53 -5.83 6.42 -16.79
C VAL A 53 -6.30 5.97 -18.18
N PHE A 54 -6.51 4.67 -18.36
CA PHE A 54 -7.11 4.09 -19.57
C PHE A 54 -8.59 3.75 -19.44
N ASP A 55 -9.22 4.05 -18.30
CA ASP A 55 -10.65 3.83 -18.07
C ASP A 55 -11.42 5.14 -18.26
N GLU A 56 -12.26 5.20 -19.30
CA GLU A 56 -13.03 6.40 -19.66
C GLU A 56 -14.08 6.81 -18.60
N ASN A 57 -14.27 5.99 -17.55
CA ASN A 57 -15.14 6.27 -16.41
C ASN A 57 -14.34 6.59 -15.13
N PHE A 58 -13.10 7.10 -15.25
CA PHE A 58 -12.32 7.51 -14.09
C PHE A 58 -13.00 8.64 -13.31
N ASP A 59 -13.59 8.27 -12.17
CA ASP A 59 -14.15 9.21 -11.22
C ASP A 59 -13.13 9.53 -10.10
N PRO A 60 -12.65 10.79 -10.00
CA PRO A 60 -11.65 11.19 -9.01
C PRO A 60 -12.14 11.10 -7.56
N SER A 61 -13.45 10.99 -7.30
CA SER A 61 -13.99 10.78 -5.95
C SER A 61 -13.78 9.35 -5.46
N THR A 62 -13.51 8.39 -6.35
CA THR A 62 -13.08 7.02 -6.00
C THR A 62 -11.72 7.03 -5.26
N LEU A 63 -10.92 8.08 -5.45
CA LEU A 63 -9.66 8.28 -4.73
C LEU A 63 -9.90 8.60 -3.24
N GLU A 64 -11.03 9.24 -2.88
CA GLU A 64 -11.36 9.57 -1.48
C GLU A 64 -11.63 8.30 -0.64
N GLY A 65 -12.13 7.23 -1.25
CA GLY A 65 -12.33 5.92 -0.61
C GLY A 65 -11.04 5.15 -0.29
N LEU A 66 -9.88 5.62 -0.80
CA LEU A 66 -8.58 4.98 -0.57
C LEU A 66 -7.88 5.46 0.71
N GLY A 67 -8.61 6.12 1.61
CA GLY A 67 -8.05 6.65 2.85
C GLY A 67 -7.05 7.78 2.63
N LEU A 68 -7.31 8.66 1.64
CA LEU A 68 -6.68 9.97 1.55
C LEU A 68 -7.28 10.87 2.66
N LYS A 69 -6.76 10.79 3.89
CA LYS A 69 -6.98 11.84 4.90
C LYS A 69 -5.70 12.10 5.66
#